data_AF-A0AAU4SR14-F1
#
_entry.id   AF-A0AAU4SR14-F1
#
_cell.length_a   1.000
_cell.length_b   1.000
_cell.length_c   1.000
_cell.angle_alpha   90.00
_cell.angle_beta   90.00
_cell.angle_gamma   90.00
#
_symmetry.space_group_name_H-M   'P 1'
#
loop_
_entity.id
_entity.type
_entity.pdbx_description
1 polymer ?
#
loop_
_entity_poly.entity_id
_entity_poly.type
_entity_poly.pdbx_seq_one_letter_code
_entity_poly.pdbx_strand_id
1 'polypeptide(L)'
;MPEITFTDAAIDDLRRIGPDAVPKVLKKVLLLLDDPAAGYPLGGELTGYRKLIVGRNTWRVVYRITEDKSVEICEIWAVGARADAEVYEEATARVREAEVAQPEFVQLSDVVERLGRLAGDITVRVEAVREPVPDWLANRLIHTAGIPRERVAALDLEAAVDLWAQFTARPR
;
A
#
# COMPACT_ATOMS: atom_id res chain seq x y z
N MET A 1 -21.97 4.52 -0.25
CA MET A 1 -20.60 4.08 -0.59
C MET A 1 -19.97 3.61 0.71
N PRO A 2 -19.18 2.54 0.72
CA PRO A 2 -18.49 2.14 1.96
C PRO A 2 -17.57 3.27 2.40
N GLU A 3 -17.62 3.60 3.69
CA GLU A 3 -16.75 4.61 4.29
C GLU A 3 -15.49 3.92 4.83
N ILE A 4 -14.37 4.65 4.84
CA ILE A 4 -13.13 4.19 5.45
C ILE A 4 -12.78 5.13 6.59
N THR A 5 -12.69 4.58 7.78
CA THR A 5 -12.31 5.31 8.99
C THR A 5 -11.05 4.75 9.61
N PHE A 6 -10.35 5.57 10.39
CA PHE A 6 -9.12 5.19 11.08
C PHE A 6 -9.27 5.43 12.58
N THR A 7 -8.75 4.51 13.38
CA THR A 7 -8.49 4.76 14.80
C THR A 7 -7.32 5.74 14.96
N ASP A 8 -7.23 6.39 16.12
CA ASP A 8 -6.07 7.23 16.46
C ASP A 8 -4.74 6.45 16.39
N ALA A 9 -4.74 5.18 16.81
CA ALA A 9 -3.57 4.30 16.73
C ALA A 9 -3.09 4.11 15.29
N ALA A 10 -4.01 3.84 14.35
CA ALA A 10 -3.67 3.72 12.93
C ALA A 10 -3.13 5.03 12.34
N ILE A 11 -3.64 6.18 12.78
CA ILE A 11 -3.13 7.49 12.37
C ILE A 11 -1.71 7.71 12.90
N ASP A 12 -1.43 7.34 14.15
CA ASP A 12 -0.10 7.41 14.74
C ASP A 12 0.88 6.46 14.05
N ASP A 13 0.43 5.29 13.64
CA ASP A 13 1.23 4.38 12.83
C ASP A 13 1.59 5.02 11.47
N LEU A 14 0.63 5.64 10.76
CA LEU A 14 0.93 6.38 9.53
C LEU A 14 2.00 7.45 9.75
N ARG A 15 1.92 8.21 10.85
CA ARG A 15 2.95 9.20 11.19
C ARG A 15 4.32 8.55 11.40
N ARG A 16 4.36 7.40 12.06
CA ARG A 16 5.59 6.67 12.41
C ARG A 16 6.28 6.03 11.20
N ILE A 17 5.51 5.48 10.25
CA ILE A 17 6.09 4.83 9.05
C ILE A 17 6.71 5.83 8.06
N GLY A 18 6.37 7.11 8.18
CA GLY A 18 7.01 8.20 7.48
C GLY A 18 6.52 8.46 6.05
N PRO A 19 6.93 9.60 5.46
CA PRO A 19 6.34 10.16 4.23
C PRO A 19 6.54 9.29 2.98
N ASP A 20 7.54 8.40 2.96
CA ASP A 20 7.80 7.52 1.82
C ASP A 20 6.91 6.27 1.80
N ALA A 21 6.39 5.87 2.96
CA ALA A 21 5.57 4.68 3.14
C ALA A 21 4.08 5.00 3.15
N VAL A 22 3.69 6.12 3.77
CA VAL A 22 2.29 6.57 3.89
C VAL A 22 1.53 6.56 2.55
N PRO A 23 2.04 7.15 1.45
CA PRO A 23 1.30 7.17 0.18
C PRO A 23 1.04 5.76 -0.38
N LYS A 24 1.98 4.83 -0.17
CA LYS A 24 1.83 3.43 -0.63
C LYS A 24 0.77 2.70 0.18
N VAL A 25 0.72 2.96 1.49
CA VAL A 25 -0.28 2.39 2.40
C VAL A 25 -1.67 2.94 2.08
N LEU A 26 -1.83 4.27 2.02
CA LEU A 26 -3.12 4.90 1.72
C LEU A 26 -3.65 4.50 0.34
N LYS A 27 -2.77 4.40 -0.68
CA LYS A 27 -3.16 3.90 -2.01
C LYS A 27 -3.70 2.47 -1.95
N LYS A 28 -3.16 1.60 -1.09
CA LYS A 28 -3.69 0.24 -0.92
C LYS A 28 -5.01 0.25 -0.16
N VAL A 29 -5.16 1.11 0.84
CA VAL A 29 -6.42 1.28 1.60
C VAL A 29 -7.56 1.72 0.69
N LEU A 30 -7.31 2.60 -0.30
CA LEU A 30 -8.35 3.02 -1.26
C LEU A 30 -9.01 1.87 -2.03
N LEU A 31 -8.33 0.72 -2.19
CA LEU A 31 -8.93 -0.47 -2.82
C LEU A 31 -10.13 -1.00 -2.03
N LEU A 32 -10.19 -0.72 -0.72
CA LEU A 32 -11.27 -1.17 0.14
C LEU A 32 -12.59 -0.41 -0.10
N LEU A 33 -12.56 0.71 -0.81
CA LEU A 33 -13.78 1.39 -1.27
C LEU A 33 -14.54 0.55 -2.31
N ASP A 34 -13.82 -0.19 -3.14
CA ASP A 34 -14.39 -1.03 -4.19
C ASP A 34 -14.54 -2.50 -3.73
N ASP A 35 -13.57 -3.01 -2.99
CA ASP A 35 -13.56 -4.37 -2.46
C ASP A 35 -13.10 -4.39 -0.98
N PRO A 36 -14.03 -4.22 -0.02
CA PRO A 36 -13.73 -4.35 1.41
C PRO A 36 -13.12 -5.71 1.77
N ALA A 37 -13.38 -6.77 1.00
CA ALA A 37 -12.91 -8.12 1.27
C ALA A 37 -11.51 -8.41 0.71
N ALA A 38 -10.85 -7.44 0.04
CA ALA A 38 -9.56 -7.63 -0.63
C ALA A 38 -8.41 -8.09 0.28
N GLY A 39 -8.50 -7.88 1.60
CA GLY A 39 -7.54 -8.37 2.59
C GLY A 39 -7.74 -9.83 2.99
N TYR A 40 -6.70 -10.44 3.55
CA TYR A 40 -6.76 -11.81 4.06
C TYR A 40 -7.42 -11.86 5.44
N PRO A 41 -8.36 -12.78 5.69
CA PRO A 41 -8.96 -12.91 7.02
C PRO A 41 -7.90 -13.34 8.05
N LEU A 42 -8.03 -12.80 9.26
CA LEU A 42 -7.28 -13.23 10.43
C LEU A 42 -8.08 -14.27 11.22
N GLY A 43 -7.37 -15.11 11.99
CA GLY A 43 -7.97 -16.17 12.80
C GLY A 43 -7.63 -16.01 14.28
N GLY A 44 -8.14 -16.94 15.10
CA GLY A 44 -7.95 -16.91 16.56
C GLY A 44 -8.67 -15.73 17.20
N GLU A 45 -8.01 -15.01 18.09
CA GLU A 45 -8.57 -13.82 18.77
C GLU A 45 -8.86 -12.65 17.80
N LEU A 46 -8.26 -12.65 16.60
CA LEU A 46 -8.48 -11.63 15.57
C LEU A 46 -9.53 -12.06 14.54
N THR A 47 -10.37 -13.04 14.86
CA THR A 47 -11.49 -13.43 13.99
C THR A 47 -12.42 -12.24 13.79
N GLY A 48 -12.78 -11.96 12.54
CA GLY A 48 -13.55 -10.77 12.15
C GLY A 48 -12.69 -9.62 11.61
N TYR A 49 -11.38 -9.67 11.82
CA TYR A 49 -10.41 -8.75 11.23
C TYR A 49 -9.78 -9.34 9.97
N ARG A 50 -9.19 -8.45 9.17
CA ARG A 50 -8.50 -8.74 7.91
C ARG A 50 -7.20 -7.97 7.86
N LYS A 51 -6.25 -8.45 7.06
CA LYS A 51 -4.99 -7.75 6.78
C LYS A 51 -4.81 -7.46 5.29
N LEU A 52 -4.45 -6.22 4.95
CA LEU A 52 -3.86 -5.88 3.67
C LEU A 52 -2.34 -5.89 3.78
N ILE A 53 -1.68 -6.42 2.75
CA ILE A 53 -0.23 -6.44 2.64
C ILE A 53 0.22 -5.32 1.67
N VAL A 54 1.13 -4.47 2.13
CA VAL A 54 1.64 -3.31 1.37
C VAL A 54 3.16 -3.36 1.27
N GLY A 55 3.70 -2.84 0.16
CA GLY A 55 5.13 -2.56 0.02
C GLY A 55 5.99 -3.82 0.09
N ARG A 56 5.74 -4.82 -0.75
CA ARG A 56 6.49 -6.10 -0.77
C ARG A 56 6.50 -6.83 0.59
N ASN A 57 5.35 -6.88 1.26
CA ASN A 57 5.19 -7.49 2.59
C ASN A 57 5.93 -6.77 3.72
N THR A 58 6.28 -5.49 3.53
CA THR A 58 6.85 -4.65 4.57
C THR A 58 5.79 -4.08 5.50
N TRP A 59 4.55 -3.85 5.07
CA TRP A 59 3.52 -3.29 5.94
C TRP A 59 2.24 -4.13 5.94
N ARG A 60 1.57 -4.18 7.10
CA ARG A 60 0.28 -4.83 7.30
C ARG A 60 -0.70 -3.82 7.84
N VAL A 61 -1.78 -3.61 7.09
CA VAL A 61 -2.91 -2.79 7.54
C VAL A 61 -3.97 -3.74 8.08
N VAL A 62 -4.25 -3.67 9.37
CA VAL A 62 -5.28 -4.47 10.03
C VAL A 62 -6.58 -3.66 10.08
N TYR A 63 -7.66 -4.29 9.64
CA TYR A 63 -8.95 -3.63 9.52
C TYR A 63 -10.09 -4.63 9.72
N ARG A 64 -11.30 -4.12 9.97
CA ARG A 64 -12.54 -4.91 9.96
C ARG A 64 -13.58 -4.31 9.04
N ILE A 65 -14.56 -5.13 8.67
CA ILE A 65 -15.73 -4.71 7.90
C ILE A 65 -16.91 -4.73 8.87
N THR A 66 -17.58 -3.59 9.03
CA THR A 66 -18.74 -3.43 9.91
C THR A 66 -20.03 -3.90 9.21
N GLU A 67 -21.12 -4.02 9.97
CA GLU A 67 -22.41 -4.50 9.45
C GLU A 67 -22.99 -3.61 8.34
N ASP A 68 -22.74 -2.31 8.41
CA ASP A 68 -23.11 -1.31 7.41
C ASP A 68 -22.15 -1.29 6.18
N LYS A 69 -21.21 -2.23 6.12
CA LYS A 69 -20.18 -2.38 5.08
C LYS A 69 -19.11 -1.29 5.08
N SER A 70 -19.02 -0.50 6.15
CA SER A 70 -17.89 0.40 6.36
C SER A 70 -16.64 -0.37 6.73
N VAL A 71 -15.49 0.27 6.54
CA VAL A 71 -14.16 -0.31 6.75
C VAL A 71 -13.46 0.50 7.82
N GLU A 72 -13.13 -0.15 8.92
CA GLU A 72 -12.42 0.48 10.03
C GLU A 72 -10.97 0.00 10.04
N ILE A 73 -10.04 0.92 9.76
CA ILE A 73 -8.60 0.69 9.83
C ILE A 73 -8.18 0.81 11.30
N CYS A 74 -7.77 -0.32 11.88
CA CYS A 74 -7.50 -0.42 13.31
C CYS A 74 -6.03 -0.15 13.62
N GLU A 75 -5.10 -0.71 12.86
CA GLU A 75 -3.65 -0.54 13.08
C GLU A 75 -2.83 -0.77 11.80
N ILE A 76 -1.60 -0.27 11.76
CA ILE A 76 -0.67 -0.40 10.63
C ILE A 76 0.74 -0.77 11.11
N TRP A 77 1.22 -1.97 10.77
CA TRP A 77 2.48 -2.49 11.30
C TRP A 77 3.54 -2.68 10.23
N ALA A 78 4.81 -2.52 10.61
CA ALA A 78 5.96 -2.95 9.81
C ALA A 78 6.24 -4.44 10.01
N VAL A 79 6.76 -5.09 8.98
CA VAL A 79 7.33 -6.43 9.03
C VAL A 79 8.85 -6.27 8.95
N GLY A 80 9.54 -6.33 10.10
CA GLY A 80 11.01 -6.24 10.16
C GLY A 80 11.64 -6.18 11.57
N ALA A 81 12.68 -7.00 11.75
CA ALA A 81 13.71 -7.09 12.81
C ALA A 81 13.32 -7.24 14.31
N ARG A 82 12.05 -7.14 14.70
CA ARG A 82 11.61 -7.72 15.99
C ARG A 82 10.64 -8.84 15.72
N ALA A 83 10.94 -9.99 16.34
CA ALA A 83 10.34 -11.28 16.07
C ALA A 83 8.80 -11.20 16.09
N ASP A 84 8.17 -11.97 15.19
CA ASP A 84 6.72 -12.00 14.91
C ASP A 84 5.78 -12.11 16.14
N ALA A 85 6.31 -12.38 17.35
CA ALA A 85 5.55 -12.49 18.60
C ALA A 85 5.34 -11.14 19.32
N GLU A 86 6.35 -10.27 19.43
CA GLU A 86 6.23 -8.99 20.17
C GLU A 86 5.23 -8.04 19.52
N VAL A 87 5.23 -7.99 18.17
CA VAL A 87 4.28 -7.19 17.39
C VAL A 87 2.85 -7.70 17.54
N TYR A 88 2.66 -9.02 17.65
CA TYR A 88 1.35 -9.63 17.81
C TYR A 88 0.79 -9.44 19.22
N GLU A 89 1.63 -9.49 20.26
CA GLU A 89 1.21 -9.18 21.63
C GLU A 89 0.85 -7.70 21.79
N GLU A 90 1.64 -6.78 21.23
CA GLU A 90 1.37 -5.34 21.25
C GLU A 90 0.06 -5.00 20.53
N ALA A 91 -0.14 -5.58 19.34
CA ALA A 91 -1.39 -5.48 18.59
C ALA A 91 -2.60 -6.02 19.36
N THR A 92 -2.44 -7.18 20.00
CA THR A 92 -3.53 -7.81 20.75
C THR A 92 -3.90 -6.97 21.97
N ALA A 93 -2.91 -6.37 22.63
CA ALA A 93 -3.15 -5.46 23.76
C ALA A 93 -3.91 -4.20 23.32
N ARG A 94 -3.51 -3.59 22.19
CA ARG A 94 -4.12 -2.35 21.68
C ARG A 94 -5.53 -2.54 21.13
N VAL A 95 -5.80 -3.65 20.44
CA VAL A 95 -7.16 -4.01 20.00
C VAL A 95 -8.09 -4.19 21.21
N ARG A 96 -7.62 -4.85 22.28
CA ARG A 96 -8.39 -5.01 23.52
C ARG A 96 -8.65 -3.67 24.21
N GLU A 97 -7.67 -2.77 24.23
CA GLU A 97 -7.86 -1.41 24.77
C GLU A 97 -8.86 -0.60 23.94
N ALA A 98 -8.82 -0.73 22.62
CA ALA A 98 -9.77 -0.07 21.72
C ALA A 98 -11.21 -0.59 21.89
N GLU A 99 -11.41 -1.89 22.13
CA GLU A 99 -12.75 -2.43 22.45
C GLU A 99 -13.34 -1.86 23.75
N VAL A 100 -12.49 -1.56 24.73
CA VAL A 100 -12.91 -0.96 26.01
C VAL A 100 -13.11 0.55 25.91
N ALA A 101 -12.30 1.23 25.09
CA ALA A 101 -12.26 2.69 25.03
C ALA A 101 -13.28 3.34 24.08
N GLN A 102 -13.92 2.60 23.17
CA GLN A 102 -14.75 3.15 22.09
C GLN A 102 -14.06 4.32 21.37
N PRO A 103 -12.93 4.07 20.67
CA PRO A 103 -12.12 5.12 20.06
C PRO A 103 -12.95 5.96 19.07
N GLU A 104 -12.66 7.26 19.04
CA GLU A 104 -13.19 8.14 18.01
C GLU A 104 -12.56 7.77 16.66
N PHE A 105 -13.41 7.56 15.66
CA PHE A 105 -13.01 7.19 14.32
C PHE A 105 -12.92 8.43 13.43
N VAL A 106 -11.80 8.59 12.73
CA VAL A 106 -11.58 9.73 11.81
C VAL A 106 -11.79 9.29 10.37
N GLN A 107 -12.54 10.09 9.60
CA GLN A 107 -12.79 9.84 8.17
C GLN A 107 -11.50 9.93 7.35
N LEU A 108 -11.37 9.08 6.32
CA LEU A 108 -10.19 9.07 5.43
C LEU A 108 -9.88 10.44 4.82
N SER A 109 -10.89 11.23 4.45
CA SER A 109 -10.71 12.59 3.93
C SER A 109 -9.91 13.47 4.89
N ASP A 110 -10.27 13.39 6.17
CA ASP A 110 -9.74 14.24 7.22
C ASP A 110 -8.33 13.78 7.60
N VAL A 111 -8.07 12.46 7.55
CA VAL A 111 -6.72 11.90 7.71
C VAL A 111 -5.79 12.39 6.60
N VAL A 112 -6.22 12.32 5.34
CA VAL A 112 -5.44 12.80 4.18
C VAL A 112 -5.15 14.29 4.31
N GLU A 113 -6.15 15.08 4.68
CA GLU A 113 -5.98 16.51 4.88
C GLU A 113 -5.01 16.84 6.03
N ARG A 114 -5.14 16.16 7.16
CA ARG A 114 -4.29 16.37 8.35
C ARG A 114 -2.83 16.03 8.07
N LEU A 115 -2.58 14.93 7.34
CA LEU A 115 -1.24 14.56 6.91
C LEU A 115 -0.69 15.53 5.85
N GLY A 116 -1.54 16.02 4.94
CA GLY A 116 -1.17 17.04 3.96
C GLY A 116 -0.74 18.36 4.62
N ARG A 117 -1.43 18.81 5.69
CA ARG A 117 -1.08 20.02 6.44
C ARG A 117 0.21 19.90 7.25
N LEU A 118 0.51 18.71 7.78
CA LEU A 118 1.77 18.44 8.51
C LEU A 118 3.01 18.42 7.60
N ALA A 119 2.82 18.19 6.30
CA ALA A 119 3.89 18.18 5.29
C ALA A 119 4.24 19.58 4.73
N GLY A 120 3.95 20.66 5.49
CA GLY A 120 4.21 22.05 5.11
C GLY A 120 5.55 22.24 4.39
N ASP A 121 5.47 22.78 3.16
CA ASP A 121 6.56 23.08 2.22
C ASP A 121 7.32 21.91 1.57
N ILE A 122 6.73 20.72 1.49
CA ILE A 122 7.19 19.73 0.49
C ILE A 122 6.37 19.93 -0.78
N THR A 123 6.94 20.65 -1.77
CA THR A 123 6.50 20.52 -3.17
C THR A 123 6.62 19.06 -3.56
N VAL A 124 5.51 18.33 -3.48
CA VAL A 124 5.38 17.00 -4.07
C VAL A 124 5.47 17.21 -5.58
N ARG A 125 6.68 17.13 -6.12
CA ARG A 125 6.86 16.81 -7.52
C ARG A 125 6.30 15.41 -7.67
N VAL A 126 5.05 15.33 -8.13
CA VAL A 126 4.50 14.12 -8.72
C VAL A 126 5.40 13.83 -9.92
N GLU A 127 6.48 13.11 -9.68
CA GLU A 127 7.26 12.53 -10.76
C GLU A 127 6.27 11.61 -11.48
N ALA A 128 5.96 11.93 -12.73
CA ALA A 128 4.97 11.23 -13.53
C ALA A 128 5.18 9.73 -13.34
N VAL A 129 4.11 9.03 -12.93
CA VAL A 129 4.12 7.58 -12.74
C VAL A 129 4.49 6.98 -14.09
N ARG A 130 5.78 6.68 -14.30
CA ARG A 130 6.25 6.04 -15.52
C ARG A 130 5.64 4.65 -15.51
N GLU A 131 4.80 4.37 -16.50
CA GLU A 131 4.25 3.03 -16.67
C GLU A 131 5.43 2.05 -16.84
N PRO A 132 5.58 1.07 -15.93
CA PRO A 132 6.68 0.13 -16.02
C PRO A 132 6.51 -0.73 -17.28
N VAL A 133 7.61 -1.05 -17.95
CA VAL A 133 7.63 -1.94 -19.11
C VAL A 133 6.99 -3.29 -18.73
N PRO A 134 5.92 -3.74 -19.41
CA PRO A 134 5.29 -5.03 -19.16
C PRO A 134 6.27 -6.19 -19.31
N ASP A 135 6.13 -7.23 -18.48
CA ASP A 135 7.06 -8.36 -18.42
C ASP A 135 7.27 -9.04 -19.78
N TRP A 136 6.23 -9.15 -20.61
CA TRP A 136 6.34 -9.76 -21.93
C TRP A 136 7.26 -8.96 -22.88
N LEU A 137 7.26 -7.63 -22.77
CA LEU A 137 8.08 -6.74 -23.61
C LEU A 137 9.51 -6.69 -23.07
N ALA A 138 9.67 -6.63 -21.75
CA ALA A 138 10.97 -6.72 -21.10
C ALA A 138 11.69 -8.02 -21.47
N ASN A 139 11.00 -9.16 -21.42
CA ASN A 139 11.56 -10.46 -21.80
C ASN A 139 12.02 -10.50 -23.26
N ARG A 140 11.25 -9.92 -24.19
CA ARG A 140 11.63 -9.85 -25.61
C ARG A 140 12.83 -8.93 -25.84
N LEU A 141 12.87 -7.77 -25.18
CA LEU A 141 14.01 -6.86 -25.29
C LEU A 141 15.30 -7.50 -24.76
N ILE A 142 15.23 -8.25 -23.66
CA ILE A 142 16.39 -8.92 -23.06
C ILE A 142 16.83 -10.12 -23.89
N HIS A 143 15.91 -11.04 -24.17
CA HIS A 143 16.27 -12.36 -24.72
C HIS A 143 16.30 -12.39 -26.25
N THR A 144 15.59 -11.48 -26.93
CA THR A 144 15.52 -11.44 -28.39
C THR A 144 16.31 -10.28 -28.98
N ALA A 145 16.17 -9.07 -28.43
CA ALA A 145 16.92 -7.90 -28.89
C ALA A 145 18.29 -7.73 -28.22
N GLY A 146 18.63 -8.57 -27.22
CA GLY A 146 19.92 -8.56 -26.54
C GLY A 146 20.17 -7.32 -25.67
N ILE A 147 19.11 -6.60 -25.28
CA ILE A 147 19.23 -5.39 -24.47
C ILE A 147 19.51 -5.77 -23.00
N PRO A 148 20.54 -5.18 -22.36
CA PRO A 148 20.84 -5.45 -20.95
C PRO A 148 19.64 -5.18 -20.03
N ARG A 149 19.44 -6.04 -19.03
CA ARG A 149 18.32 -5.95 -18.07
C ARG A 149 18.28 -4.60 -17.34
N GLU A 150 19.43 -4.07 -16.97
CA GLU A 150 19.58 -2.75 -16.34
C GLU A 150 19.08 -1.61 -17.24
N ARG A 151 19.31 -1.72 -18.55
CA ARG A 151 18.86 -0.75 -19.54
C ARG A 151 17.34 -0.84 -19.74
N VAL A 152 16.79 -2.05 -19.79
CA VAL A 152 15.33 -2.26 -19.89
C VAL A 152 14.60 -1.73 -18.65
N ALA A 153 15.18 -1.91 -17.46
CA ALA A 153 14.60 -1.41 -16.20
C ALA A 153 14.56 0.14 -16.11
N ALA A 154 15.35 0.83 -16.94
CA ALA A 154 15.39 2.28 -17.00
C ALA A 154 14.47 2.89 -18.09
N LEU A 155 13.87 2.06 -18.94
CA LEU A 155 12.94 2.51 -19.98
C LEU A 155 11.55 2.75 -19.40
N ASP A 156 10.85 3.74 -19.95
CA ASP A 156 9.39 3.79 -19.89
C ASP A 156 8.77 2.92 -20.99
N LEU A 157 7.45 2.76 -20.94
CA LEU A 157 6.71 1.93 -21.90
C LEU A 157 6.92 2.41 -23.34
N GLU A 158 6.82 3.70 -23.61
CA GLU A 158 6.92 4.28 -24.96
C GLU A 158 8.30 3.98 -25.57
N ALA A 159 9.38 4.27 -24.82
CA ALA A 159 10.74 3.99 -25.28
C ALA A 159 11.01 2.48 -25.47
N ALA A 160 10.39 1.62 -24.66
CA ALA A 160 10.48 0.17 -24.82
C ALA A 160 9.75 -0.33 -26.08
N VAL A 161 8.58 0.24 -26.41
CA VAL A 161 7.86 -0.06 -27.65
C VAL A 161 8.65 0.40 -28.86
N ASP A 162 9.20 1.61 -28.84
CA ASP A 162 10.01 2.15 -29.94
C ASP A 162 11.27 1.33 -30.20
N LEU A 163 11.98 0.92 -29.14
CA LEU A 163 13.15 0.05 -29.24
C LEU A 163 12.79 -1.30 -29.89
N TRP A 164 11.66 -1.87 -29.49
CA TRP A 164 11.18 -3.12 -30.07
C TRP A 164 10.80 -2.93 -31.55
N ALA A 165 10.08 -1.87 -31.89
CA ALA A 165 9.69 -1.54 -33.26
C ALA A 165 10.93 -1.39 -34.16
N GLN A 166 11.94 -0.63 -33.71
CA GLN A 166 13.20 -0.46 -34.42
C GLN A 166 13.95 -1.78 -34.63
N PHE A 167 13.98 -2.65 -33.62
CA PHE A 167 14.59 -3.98 -33.75
C PHE A 167 13.85 -4.82 -34.80
N THR A 168 12.52 -4.85 -34.77
CA THR A 168 11.70 -5.62 -35.73
C THR A 168 11.72 -5.05 -37.15
N ALA A 169 12.00 -3.77 -37.31
CA ALA A 169 12.07 -3.10 -38.61
C ALA A 169 13.43 -3.28 -39.32
N ARG A 170 14.45 -3.83 -38.64
CA ARG A 170 15.74 -4.14 -39.28
C ARG A 170 15.57 -5.35 -40.22
N PRO A 171 15.93 -5.25 -41.51
CA PRO A 171 15.94 -6.40 -42.39
C PRO A 171 16.98 -7.41 -41.89
N ARG A 172 16.63 -8.70 -41.96
CA ARG A 172 17.50 -9.83 -41.62
C ARG A 172 18.66 -9.99 -42.58
#